data_AF-A0A441VAD2-F1
#
_entry.id   AF-A0A441VAD2-F1
#
_cell.length_a   1.000
_cell.length_b   1.000
_cell.length_c   1.000
_cell.angle_alpha   90.00
_cell.angle_beta   90.00
_cell.angle_gamma   90.00
#
_symmetry.space_group_name_H-M   'P 1'
#
loop_
_entity.id
_entity.type
_entity.pdbx_description
1 polymer ?
#
loop_
_entity_poly.entity_id
_entity_poly.type
_entity_poly.pdbx_seq_one_letter_code
_entity_poly.pdbx_strand_id
1 'polypeptide(L)'
;MWWQPWDFCWGPARGGGRCDADRIVGELGAPRILITGGNHGNELEGPIVARNIIELLPEAQTCGSVVIVPDINLAVQAWSRN
;
A
#
# COMPACT_ATOMS: atom_id res chain seq x y z
N MET A 1 -7.41 17.67 4.68
CA MET A 1 -6.70 16.41 4.38
C MET A 1 -7.49 15.71 3.29
N TRP A 2 -6.88 15.40 2.15
CA TRP A 2 -7.60 14.88 0.98
C TRP A 2 -7.17 13.42 0.75
N TRP A 3 -8.09 12.50 0.98
CA TRP A 3 -7.96 11.10 0.59
C TRP A 3 -8.12 11.03 -0.93
N GLN A 4 -7.10 10.54 -1.61
CA GLN A 4 -7.11 10.34 -3.06
C GLN A 4 -6.88 8.85 -3.26
N PRO A 5 -7.90 8.05 -3.61
CA PRO A 5 -7.67 6.69 -4.08
C PRO A 5 -6.90 6.82 -5.40
N TRP A 6 -5.67 6.29 -5.45
CA TRP A 6 -4.89 6.32 -6.68
C TRP A 6 -5.10 5.01 -7.43
N ASP A 7 -5.91 5.05 -8.50
CA ASP A 7 -6.03 3.95 -9.47
C ASP A 7 -4.81 3.85 -10.42
N PHE A 8 -3.58 4.10 -9.95
CA PHE A 8 -2.41 4.08 -10.85
C PHE A 8 -1.86 2.66 -11.05
N CYS A 9 -2.24 2.09 -12.20
CA CYS A 9 -1.52 1.07 -12.94
C CYS A 9 -0.03 1.43 -13.09
N TRP A 10 0.88 0.50 -12.79
CA TRP A 10 2.02 0.34 -13.69
C TRP A 10 1.50 -0.24 -15.01
N GLY A 11 1.95 0.33 -16.14
CA GLY A 11 1.62 -0.16 -17.49
C GLY A 11 2.00 -1.64 -17.69
N PRO A 12 1.66 -2.25 -18.86
CA PRO A 12 1.57 -3.69 -19.01
C PRO A 12 2.94 -4.35 -18.79
N ALA A 13 3.18 -4.82 -17.56
CA ALA A 13 4.14 -5.86 -17.31
C ALA A 13 3.54 -7.11 -17.96
N ARG A 14 4.23 -7.63 -18.97
CA ARG A 14 3.91 -8.94 -19.57
C ARG A 14 3.75 -9.96 -18.42
N GLY A 15 2.51 -10.29 -18.07
CA GLY A 15 2.17 -11.32 -17.08
C GLY A 15 2.05 -10.94 -15.60
N GLY A 16 2.05 -9.67 -15.20
CA GLY A 16 1.89 -9.28 -13.78
C GLY A 16 0.50 -8.74 -13.48
N GLY A 17 -0.24 -9.34 -12.54
CA GLY A 17 -1.50 -8.78 -12.06
C GLY A 17 -1.29 -7.46 -11.29
N ARG A 18 -2.40 -6.78 -10.96
CA ARG A 18 -2.42 -5.45 -10.36
C ARG A 18 -2.36 -5.53 -8.83
N CYS A 19 -1.49 -4.73 -8.20
CA CYS A 19 -1.43 -4.58 -6.74
C CYS A 19 -2.20 -3.32 -6.31
N ASP A 20 -2.96 -3.42 -5.21
CA ASP A 20 -3.71 -2.30 -4.63
C ASP A 20 -2.78 -1.39 -3.82
N ALA A 21 -2.97 -0.07 -3.94
CA ALA A 21 -2.17 0.92 -3.23
C ALA A 21 -2.99 2.15 -2.84
N ASP A 22 -2.80 2.63 -1.61
CA ASP A 22 -3.45 3.83 -1.09
C ASP A 22 -2.42 4.92 -0.78
N ARG A 23 -2.81 6.18 -0.99
CA ARG A 23 -1.97 7.33 -0.66
C ARG A 23 -2.73 8.36 0.15
N ILE A 24 -2.16 8.69 1.29
CA ILE A 24 -2.64 9.74 2.17
C ILE A 24 -1.69 10.93 2.03
N VAL A 25 -2.18 11.98 1.37
CA VAL A 25 -1.38 13.17 1.03
C VAL A 25 -1.50 14.22 2.12
N GLY A 26 -0.35 14.69 2.61
CA GLY A 26 -0.23 15.91 3.41
C GLY A 26 0.64 16.96 2.73
N GLU A 27 1.18 17.89 3.52
CA GLU A 27 1.84 19.11 3.01
C GLU A 27 3.11 18.84 2.20
N LEU A 28 3.37 19.70 1.20
CA LEU A 28 4.60 19.67 0.40
C LEU A 28 5.83 20.01 1.26
N GLY A 29 6.94 19.32 1.03
CA GLY A 29 8.18 19.50 1.82
C GLY A 29 8.22 18.74 3.14
N ALA A 30 7.12 18.09 3.54
CA ALA A 30 7.09 17.20 4.70
C ALA A 30 7.56 15.76 4.37
N PRO A 31 7.90 14.92 5.37
CA PRO A 31 8.40 13.56 5.16
C PRO A 31 7.46 12.68 4.35
N ARG A 32 8.04 11.72 3.61
CA ARG A 32 7.30 10.74 2.82
C ARG A 32 7.65 9.33 3.27
N ILE A 33 6.64 8.53 3.58
CA ILE A 33 6.79 7.14 4.04
C ILE A 33 6.14 6.21 3.01
N LEU A 34 6.80 5.08 2.74
CA LEU A 34 6.25 3.95 2.01
C LEU A 34 6.12 2.77 2.97
N ILE A 35 4.92 2.22 3.07
CA ILE A 35 4.61 1.01 3.85
C ILE A 35 4.24 -0.08 2.85
N THR A 36 4.89 -1.23 2.96
CA THR A 36 4.63 -2.39 2.09
C THR A 36 4.31 -3.62 2.93
N GLY A 37 3.38 -4.44 2.44
CA GLY A 37 3.11 -5.78 2.93
C GLY A 37 3.14 -6.81 1.82
N GLY A 38 3.07 -8.09 2.19
CA GLY A 38 2.85 -9.18 1.23
C GLY A 38 4.02 -9.36 0.27
N ASN A 39 5.26 -9.16 0.72
CA ASN A 39 6.44 -9.47 -0.09
C ASN A 39 6.52 -10.98 -0.38
N HIS A 40 6.25 -11.79 0.64
CA HIS A 40 5.91 -13.19 0.49
C HIS A 40 4.42 -13.39 0.74
N GLY A 41 3.78 -14.21 -0.08
CA GLY A 41 2.34 -14.43 -0.03
C GLY A 41 1.85 -15.19 1.20
N ASN A 42 2.76 -15.79 1.95
CA ASN A 42 2.48 -16.49 3.20
C ASN A 42 2.82 -15.69 4.47
N GLU A 43 3.18 -14.40 4.34
CA GLU A 43 3.46 -13.49 5.45
C GLU A 43 2.30 -12.47 5.57
N LEU A 44 1.29 -12.78 6.39
CA LEU A 44 0.02 -12.02 6.44
C LEU A 44 0.06 -10.81 7.34
N GLU A 45 1.02 -10.71 8.25
CA GLU A 45 1.13 -9.60 9.17
C GLU A 45 1.26 -8.27 8.43
N GLY A 46 2.11 -8.24 7.39
CA GLY A 46 2.27 -7.08 6.53
C GLY A 46 0.95 -6.63 5.87
N PRO A 47 0.29 -7.49 5.07
CA PRO A 47 -0.98 -7.16 4.44
C PRO A 47 -2.11 -6.82 5.41
N ILE A 48 -2.22 -7.49 6.55
CA ILE A 48 -3.28 -7.22 7.55
C ILE A 48 -3.04 -5.85 8.19
N VAL A 49 -1.83 -5.59 8.68
CA VAL A 49 -1.50 -4.32 9.34
C VAL A 49 -1.57 -3.16 8.35
N ALA A 50 -1.10 -3.33 7.11
CA ALA A 50 -1.17 -2.28 6.09
C ALA A 50 -2.62 -1.86 5.78
N ARG A 51 -3.56 -2.81 5.67
CA ARG A 51 -4.99 -2.51 5.49
C ARG A 51 -5.59 -1.80 6.70
N ASN A 52 -5.23 -2.22 7.91
CA ASN A 52 -5.67 -1.51 9.13
C ASN A 52 -5.13 -0.07 9.18
N ILE A 53 -3.89 0.16 8.75
CA ILE A 53 -3.31 1.50 8.69
C ILE A 53 -4.06 2.37 7.67
N ILE A 54 -4.48 1.84 6.53
CA ILE A 54 -5.27 2.60 5.54
C ILE A 54 -6.55 3.17 6.18
N GLU A 55 -7.22 2.39 7.03
CA GLU A 55 -8.44 2.82 7.71
C GLU A 55 -8.16 3.82 8.84
N LEU A 56 -7.09 3.61 9.62
CA LEU A 56 -6.80 4.40 10.83
C LEU A 56 -6.01 5.69 10.57
N LEU A 57 -5.15 5.69 9.57
CA LEU A 57 -4.18 6.76 9.33
C LEU A 57 -4.80 8.10 8.90
N PRO A 58 -5.91 8.17 8.13
CA PRO A 58 -6.56 9.43 7.81
C PRO A 58 -6.96 10.27 9.04
N GLU A 59 -7.32 9.62 10.15
CA GLU A 59 -7.71 10.30 11.39
C GLU A 59 -6.49 10.74 12.22
N ALA A 60 -5.39 9.98 12.15
CA ALA A 60 -4.21 10.17 12.99
C ALA A 60 -3.11 11.04 12.36
N GLN A 61 -3.03 11.11 11.03
CA GLN A 61 -1.92 11.78 10.34
C GLN A 61 -2.07 13.31 10.37
N THR A 62 -1.07 13.98 10.93
CA THR A 62 -1.04 15.45 11.09
C THR A 62 -0.12 16.15 10.10
N CYS A 63 0.85 15.43 9.50
CA CYS A 63 1.79 15.97 8.50
C CYS A 63 2.36 14.87 7.60
N GLY A 64 3.10 15.26 6.55
CA GLY A 64 3.78 14.31 5.66
C GLY A 64 2.85 13.61 4.68
N SER A 65 3.39 12.69 3.88
CA SER A 65 2.59 11.82 3.01
C SER A 65 2.94 10.36 3.24
N VAL A 66 1.94 9.49 3.17
CA VAL A 66 2.14 8.04 3.30
C VAL A 66 1.56 7.35 2.07
N VAL A 67 2.34 6.43 1.50
CA VAL A 67 1.89 5.49 0.47
C VAL A 67 1.90 4.10 1.09
N ILE A 68 0.82 3.34 0.91
CA ILE A 68 0.63 2.02 1.50
C ILE A 68 0.33 1.04 0.37
N VAL A 69 1.09 -0.05 0.29
CA VAL A 69 0.90 -1.15 -0.67
C VAL A 69 0.75 -2.44 0.12
N PRO A 70 -0.47 -2.89 0.43
CA PRO A 70 -0.69 -4.04 1.32
C PRO A 70 -0.19 -5.36 0.75
N ASP A 71 -0.28 -5.54 -0.57
CA ASP A 71 0.15 -6.76 -1.26
C ASP A 71 1.07 -6.40 -2.42
N ILE A 72 2.38 -6.27 -2.17
CA ILE A 72 3.32 -5.96 -3.25
C ILE A 72 3.53 -7.14 -4.20
N ASN A 73 3.30 -8.37 -3.72
CA ASN A 73 3.36 -9.59 -4.51
C ASN A 73 2.00 -10.31 -4.48
N LEU A 74 1.46 -10.61 -5.66
CA LEU A 74 0.18 -11.32 -5.79
C LEU A 74 0.20 -12.78 -5.35
N ALA A 75 1.38 -13.32 -5.01
CA ALA A 75 1.52 -14.61 -4.34
C ALA A 75 0.68 -14.73 -3.06
N VAL A 76 0.25 -13.60 -2.45
CA VAL A 76 -0.72 -13.57 -1.33
C VAL A 76 -2.00 -14.32 -1.68
N GLN A 77 -2.49 -14.21 -2.92
CA GLN A 77 -3.69 -14.93 -3.38
C GLN A 77 -3.49 -16.44 -3.44
N ALA A 78 -2.23 -16.89 -3.52
CA ALA A 78 -1.85 -18.29 -3.65
C ALA A 78 -1.23 -18.89 -2.37
N TRP A 79 -1.15 -18.13 -1.26
CA TRP A 79 -0.50 -18.55 -0.02
C TRP A 79 0.92 -19.12 -0.23
N SER A 80 1.69 -18.46 -1.10
CA SER A 80 2.98 -18.99 -1.55
C SER A 80 4.10 -17.98 -1.36
N ARG A 81 5.32 -18.51 -1.29
CA ARG A 81 6.54 -17.73 -1.31
C ARG A 81 7.23 -17.94 -2.65
N ASN A 82 7.63 -16.83 -3.28
CA ASN A 82 8.50 -16.85 -4.46
C ASN A 82 9.94 -17.15 -4.07
#